data_AF-A0A4Q9Q424-F1
#
_entry.id   AF-A0A4Q9Q424-F1
#
_cell.length_a   1.000
_cell.length_b   1.000
_cell.length_c   1.000
_cell.angle_alpha   90.00
_cell.angle_beta   90.00
_cell.angle_gamma   90.00
#
_symmetry.space_group_name_H-M   'P 1'
#
loop_
_entity.id
_entity.type
_entity.pdbx_description
1 polymer ?
#
loop_
_entity_poly.entity_id
_entity_poly.type
_entity_poly.pdbx_seq_one_letter_code
_entity_poly.pdbx_strand_id
1 'polypeptide(L)'
;MSLAKSWFDHAFRDRAATEQLLRPDLESGLLSQHDYQLAVDFLPGYHRYLPYIHTALWGALAGLATFRYRSRVRFPTTVVTVSAVSGYGIGLWHYFRFHRQFARELEDRQAFLLVLENVNKRLGNQSTLFPQLDERKMFETIMKRKQENGEVLSDGAELLADADPPTDGVAPSDAIRASPAKDAPTRPKSTWEAIREANAQNAGKHSSWDELRQRHERRRVSDSGRESIEDPRAQAQKEFDAILEAERKAARG
;
A
#
# COMPACT_ATOMS: atom_id res chain seq x y z
N MET A 1 -23.18 -6.97 -0.07
CA MET A 1 -22.01 -6.64 0.77
C MET A 1 -21.31 -5.48 0.12
N SER A 2 -20.78 -4.51 0.87
CA SER A 2 -20.04 -3.39 0.25
C SER A 2 -18.78 -3.93 -0.43
N LEU A 3 -18.46 -3.43 -1.63
CA LEU A 3 -17.25 -3.77 -2.38
C LEU A 3 -16.00 -3.63 -1.51
N ALA A 4 -15.92 -2.55 -0.73
CA ALA A 4 -14.84 -2.30 0.21
C ALA A 4 -14.67 -3.44 1.24
N LYS A 5 -15.74 -3.94 1.86
CA LYS A 5 -15.63 -5.02 2.85
C LYS A 5 -15.04 -6.29 2.24
N SER A 6 -15.54 -6.68 1.06
CA SER A 6 -15.04 -7.86 0.37
C SER A 6 -13.58 -7.72 -0.01
N TRP A 7 -13.18 -6.53 -0.47
CA TRP A 7 -11.79 -6.23 -0.78
C TRP A 7 -10.89 -6.34 0.45
N PHE A 8 -11.27 -5.72 1.57
CA PHE A 8 -10.50 -5.79 2.83
C PHE A 8 -10.31 -7.23 3.31
N ASP A 9 -11.37 -8.04 3.23
CA ASP A 9 -11.33 -9.44 3.63
C ASP A 9 -10.36 -10.27 2.77
N HIS A 10 -10.24 -9.96 1.48
CA HIS A 10 -9.33 -10.65 0.55
C HIS A 10 -7.89 -10.12 0.61
N ALA A 11 -7.69 -8.81 0.63
CA ALA A 11 -6.37 -8.18 0.63
C ALA A 11 -5.61 -8.48 1.92
N PHE A 12 -6.27 -8.36 3.07
CA PHE A 12 -5.65 -8.50 4.38
C PHE A 12 -6.12 -9.78 5.07
N ARG A 13 -5.92 -10.91 4.40
CA ARG A 13 -6.36 -12.22 4.92
C ARG A 13 -5.58 -12.65 6.16
N ASP A 14 -4.26 -12.54 6.06
CA ASP A 14 -3.32 -12.99 7.08
C ASP A 14 -2.38 -11.85 7.47
N ARG A 15 -1.77 -11.97 8.65
CA ARG A 15 -0.78 -11.02 9.15
C ARG A 15 0.39 -10.86 8.19
N ALA A 16 0.97 -11.97 7.72
CA ALA A 16 2.11 -11.94 6.80
C ALA A 16 1.77 -11.25 5.46
N ALA A 17 0.56 -11.47 4.92
CA ALA A 17 0.11 -10.80 3.71
C ALA A 17 -0.06 -9.29 3.94
N THR A 18 -0.62 -8.91 5.08
CA THR A 18 -0.77 -7.51 5.48
C THR A 18 0.57 -6.82 5.62
N GLU A 19 1.54 -7.47 6.28
CA GLU A 19 2.90 -6.98 6.42
C GLU A 19 3.57 -6.79 5.06
N GLN A 20 3.45 -7.76 4.14
CA GLN A 20 4.02 -7.68 2.80
C GLN A 20 3.41 -6.54 1.97
N LEU A 21 2.11 -6.31 2.08
CA LEU A 21 1.42 -5.26 1.32
C LEU A 21 1.73 -3.86 1.84
N LEU A 22 1.84 -3.68 3.16
CA LEU A 22 2.07 -2.38 3.78
C LEU A 22 3.56 -1.98 3.87
N ARG A 23 4.47 -2.96 3.83
CA ARG A 23 5.92 -2.73 4.01
C ARG A 23 6.52 -1.72 3.03
N PRO A 24 6.18 -1.70 1.73
CA PRO A 24 6.71 -0.69 0.83
C PRO A 24 6.31 0.74 1.21
N ASP A 25 5.10 0.93 1.76
CA ASP A 25 4.61 2.24 2.16
C ASP A 25 5.16 2.69 3.54
N LEU A 26 5.60 1.73 4.36
CA LEU A 26 6.41 1.99 5.55
C LEU A 26 7.83 2.43 5.16
N GLU A 27 8.48 1.68 4.25
CA GLU A 27 9.83 1.99 3.75
C GLU A 27 9.88 3.31 3.01
N SER A 28 8.78 3.69 2.35
CA SER A 28 8.68 4.99 1.68
C SER A 28 8.62 6.18 2.66
N GLY A 29 8.26 5.92 3.92
CA GLY A 29 7.99 6.91 4.96
C GLY A 29 6.59 7.50 4.90
N LEU A 30 5.72 7.02 3.99
CA LEU A 30 4.33 7.44 3.89
C LEU A 30 3.52 6.98 5.10
N LEU A 31 3.78 5.75 5.56
CA LEU A 31 3.16 5.15 6.74
C LEU A 31 4.10 5.27 7.95
N SER A 32 3.59 5.76 9.08
CA SER A 32 4.33 5.77 10.35
C SER A 32 4.55 4.33 10.86
N GLN A 33 5.68 4.08 11.55
CA GLN A 33 5.96 2.78 12.17
C GLN A 33 4.86 2.39 13.18
N HIS A 34 4.28 3.38 13.87
CA HIS A 34 3.18 3.18 14.80
C HIS A 34 1.91 2.70 14.07
N ASP A 35 1.50 3.43 13.03
CA ASP A 35 0.33 3.12 12.23
C ASP A 35 0.47 1.77 11.51
N TYR A 36 1.68 1.42 11.07
CA TYR A 36 1.98 0.11 10.51
C TYR A 36 1.70 -1.02 11.50
N GLN A 37 2.20 -0.92 12.74
CA GLN A 37 1.97 -1.94 13.76
C GLN A 37 0.48 -2.07 14.10
N LEU A 38 -0.20 -0.93 14.30
CA LEU A 38 -1.64 -0.92 14.53
C LEU A 38 -2.41 -1.57 13.39
N ALA A 39 -2.05 -1.29 12.14
CA ALA A 39 -2.71 -1.85 10.97
C ALA A 39 -2.48 -3.36 10.84
N VAL A 40 -1.26 -3.84 11.08
CA VAL A 40 -0.91 -5.26 11.02
C VAL A 40 -1.64 -6.07 12.08
N ASP A 41 -1.83 -5.51 13.28
CA ASP A 41 -2.55 -6.18 14.36
C ASP A 41 -4.08 -6.07 14.18
N PHE A 42 -4.56 -4.93 13.68
CA PHE A 42 -5.99 -4.68 13.52
C PHE A 42 -6.57 -5.38 12.30
N LEU A 43 -6.00 -5.18 11.10
CA LEU A 43 -6.61 -5.53 9.82
C LEU A 43 -7.00 -7.01 9.73
N PRO A 44 -6.11 -8.00 9.91
CA PRO A 44 -6.45 -9.43 9.88
C PRO A 44 -7.22 -9.90 11.13
N GLY A 45 -7.61 -8.97 12.02
CA GLY A 45 -8.15 -9.27 13.33
C GLY A 45 -9.55 -9.92 13.33
N TYR A 46 -9.87 -10.52 14.48
CA TYR A 46 -11.12 -11.23 14.74
C TYR A 46 -12.39 -10.38 14.59
N HIS A 47 -12.25 -9.05 14.64
CA HIS A 47 -13.36 -8.12 14.63
C HIS A 47 -14.28 -8.31 13.39
N ARG A 48 -13.75 -8.83 12.27
CA ARG A 48 -14.48 -9.18 11.04
C ARG A 48 -15.57 -10.22 11.25
N TYR A 49 -15.35 -11.13 12.19
CA TYR A 49 -16.28 -12.22 12.46
C TYR A 49 -17.35 -11.84 13.48
N LEU A 50 -17.20 -10.72 14.19
CA LEU A 50 -18.09 -10.32 15.29
C LEU A 50 -19.58 -10.39 14.94
N PRO A 51 -20.05 -9.94 13.75
CA PRO A 51 -21.44 -10.09 13.37
C PRO A 51 -21.89 -11.56 13.41
N TYR A 52 -21.11 -12.48 12.86
CA TYR A 52 -21.45 -13.90 12.82
C TYR A 52 -21.41 -14.56 14.19
N ILE A 53 -20.41 -14.24 15.02
CA ILE A 53 -20.30 -14.78 16.38
C ILE A 53 -21.45 -14.30 17.24
N HIS A 54 -21.84 -13.02 17.14
CA HIS A 54 -22.99 -12.52 17.88
C HIS A 54 -24.29 -13.16 17.39
N THR A 55 -24.50 -13.31 16.07
CA THR A 55 -25.65 -14.04 15.52
C THR A 55 -25.72 -15.45 16.07
N ALA A 56 -24.61 -16.20 16.05
CA ALA A 56 -24.55 -17.57 16.55
C ALA A 56 -24.81 -17.63 18.06
N LEU A 57 -24.20 -16.74 18.84
CA LEU A 57 -24.35 -16.69 20.29
C LEU A 57 -25.80 -16.36 20.69
N TRP A 58 -26.38 -15.30 20.14
CA TRP A 58 -27.76 -14.88 20.45
C TRP A 58 -28.80 -15.87 19.94
N GLY A 59 -28.56 -16.48 18.77
CA GLY A 59 -29.40 -17.56 18.24
C GLY A 59 -29.35 -18.80 19.14
N ALA A 60 -28.16 -19.22 19.57
CA ALA A 60 -27.97 -20.37 20.45
C ALA A 60 -28.60 -20.15 21.83
N LEU A 61 -28.42 -18.96 22.43
CA LEU A 61 -29.03 -18.60 23.70
C LEU A 61 -30.57 -18.62 23.63
N ALA A 62 -31.15 -18.04 22.57
CA ALA A 62 -32.60 -18.09 22.36
C ALA A 62 -33.09 -19.52 22.07
N GLY A 63 -32.32 -20.32 21.34
CA GLY A 63 -32.62 -21.72 21.06
C GLY A 63 -32.66 -22.55 22.34
N LEU A 64 -31.66 -22.39 23.21
CA LEU A 64 -31.60 -23.05 24.51
C LEU A 64 -32.77 -22.63 25.41
N ALA A 65 -33.08 -21.33 25.45
CA ALA A 65 -34.20 -20.80 26.24
C ALA A 65 -35.55 -21.35 25.74
N THR A 66 -35.80 -21.33 24.43
CA THR A 66 -37.04 -21.85 23.85
C THR A 66 -37.15 -23.37 23.99
N PHE A 67 -36.04 -24.10 23.92
CA PHE A 67 -36.01 -25.54 24.23
C PHE A 67 -36.38 -25.82 25.69
N ARG A 68 -35.80 -25.06 26.64
CA ARG A 68 -36.02 -25.23 28.08
C ARG A 68 -37.44 -24.84 28.54
N TYR A 69 -38.06 -23.87 27.88
CA TYR A 69 -39.39 -23.32 28.21
C TYR A 69 -40.44 -23.60 27.13
N ARG A 70 -40.28 -24.69 26.37
CA ARG A 70 -41.05 -25.03 25.17
C ARG A 70 -42.58 -24.96 25.35
N SER A 71 -43.10 -25.26 26.55
CA SER A 71 -44.54 -25.22 26.83
C SER A 71 -45.13 -23.82 26.98
N ARG A 72 -44.31 -22.78 27.18
CA ARG A 72 -44.76 -21.39 27.42
C ARG A 72 -44.60 -20.47 26.21
N VAL A 73 -43.86 -20.88 25.19
CA VAL A 73 -43.54 -20.03 24.04
C VAL A 73 -44.40 -20.41 22.85
N ARG A 74 -45.29 -19.50 22.44
CA ARG A 74 -46.23 -19.71 21.33
C ARG A 74 -45.55 -19.80 19.95
N PHE A 75 -44.40 -19.12 19.78
CA PHE A 75 -43.65 -19.03 18.52
C PHE A 75 -42.13 -19.14 18.72
N PRO A 76 -41.60 -20.34 19.06
CA PRO A 76 -40.19 -20.49 19.42
C PRO A 76 -39.23 -20.15 18.26
N THR A 77 -39.59 -20.51 17.03
CA THR A 77 -38.78 -20.22 15.84
C THR A 77 -38.64 -18.73 15.59
N THR A 78 -39.73 -17.96 15.70
CA THR A 78 -39.70 -16.50 15.52
C THR A 78 -38.81 -15.83 16.57
N VAL A 79 -38.87 -16.27 17.83
CA VAL A 79 -38.01 -15.74 18.90
C VAL A 79 -36.53 -15.99 18.61
N VAL A 80 -36.17 -17.19 18.15
CA VAL A 80 -34.78 -17.52 17.77
C VAL A 80 -34.32 -16.67 16.60
N THR A 81 -35.14 -16.54 15.54
CA THR A 81 -34.79 -15.75 14.36
C THR A 81 -34.61 -14.27 14.70
N VAL A 82 -35.54 -13.67 15.46
CA VAL A 82 -35.44 -12.27 15.89
C VAL A 82 -34.20 -12.07 16.76
N SER A 83 -33.93 -12.96 17.71
CA SER A 83 -32.72 -12.92 18.53
C SER A 83 -31.44 -12.96 17.70
N ALA A 84 -31.37 -13.86 16.70
CA ALA A 84 -30.21 -13.98 15.81
C ALA A 84 -30.00 -12.70 14.98
N VAL A 85 -31.07 -12.11 14.44
CA VAL A 85 -31.00 -10.84 13.69
C VAL A 85 -30.59 -9.67 14.60
N SER A 86 -31.11 -9.60 15.82
CA SER A 86 -30.67 -8.61 16.81
C SER A 86 -29.20 -8.78 17.17
N GLY A 87 -28.74 -10.03 17.34
CA GLY A 87 -27.34 -10.37 17.55
C GLY A 87 -26.44 -9.88 16.42
N TYR A 88 -26.85 -10.07 15.17
CA TYR A 88 -26.14 -9.53 14.00
C TYR A 88 -25.99 -8.00 14.07
N GLY A 89 -27.07 -7.30 14.43
CA GLY A 89 -27.06 -5.84 14.61
C GLY A 89 -26.07 -5.37 15.68
N ILE A 90 -26.04 -6.04 16.84
CA ILE A 90 -25.08 -5.76 17.92
C ILE A 90 -23.65 -6.02 17.44
N GLY A 91 -23.43 -7.12 16.71
CA GLY A 91 -22.12 -7.45 16.16
C GLY A 91 -21.63 -6.42 15.14
N LEU A 92 -22.52 -5.88 14.30
CA LEU A 92 -22.21 -4.75 13.41
C LEU A 92 -21.86 -3.49 14.20
N TRP A 93 -22.61 -3.17 15.25
CA TRP A 93 -22.30 -2.02 16.10
C TRP A 93 -20.90 -2.14 16.72
N HIS A 94 -20.54 -3.31 17.26
CA HIS A 94 -19.19 -3.58 17.75
C HIS A 94 -18.13 -3.46 16.64
N TYR A 95 -18.40 -4.06 15.47
CA TYR A 95 -17.51 -3.96 14.30
C TYR A 95 -17.21 -2.49 13.96
N PHE A 96 -18.23 -1.63 13.87
CA PHE A 96 -18.05 -0.19 13.62
C PHE A 96 -17.34 0.53 14.76
N ARG A 97 -17.63 0.17 16.02
CA ARG A 97 -16.96 0.74 17.19
C ARG A 97 -15.45 0.46 17.15
N PHE A 98 -15.05 -0.76 16.84
CA PHE A 98 -13.65 -1.15 16.72
C PHE A 98 -12.94 -0.43 15.56
N HIS A 99 -13.57 -0.34 14.38
CA HIS A 99 -13.02 0.44 13.27
C HIS A 99 -12.87 1.92 13.62
N ARG A 100 -13.85 2.49 14.33
CA ARG A 100 -13.79 3.88 14.78
C ARG A 100 -12.70 4.10 15.82
N GLN A 101 -12.46 3.12 16.69
CA GLN A 101 -11.39 3.16 17.67
C GLN A 101 -10.02 3.08 16.97
N PHE A 102 -9.84 2.12 16.07
CA PHE A 102 -8.63 2.01 15.24
C PHE A 102 -8.34 3.32 14.48
N ALA A 103 -9.34 3.88 13.81
CA ALA A 103 -9.19 5.15 13.11
C ALA A 103 -8.78 6.28 14.07
N ARG A 104 -9.22 6.26 15.33
CA ARG A 104 -8.83 7.27 16.33
C ARG A 104 -7.40 7.12 16.83
N GLU A 105 -6.90 5.90 16.86
CA GLU A 105 -5.54 5.56 17.33
C GLU A 105 -4.48 5.83 16.25
N LEU A 106 -4.88 5.87 14.97
CA LEU A 106 -3.98 6.28 13.87
C LEU A 106 -3.47 7.71 14.04
N GLU A 107 -2.17 7.88 13.84
CA GLU A 107 -1.47 9.15 13.85
C GLU A 107 -1.85 10.00 12.64
N ASP A 108 -1.79 9.43 11.42
CA ASP A 108 -2.23 10.09 10.19
C ASP A 108 -3.25 9.25 9.41
N ARG A 109 -4.54 9.53 9.67
CA ARG A 109 -5.65 8.88 8.96
C ARG A 109 -5.63 9.12 7.45
N GLN A 110 -5.18 10.29 7.00
CA GLN A 110 -5.19 10.63 5.57
C GLN A 110 -4.09 9.85 4.85
N ALA A 111 -2.91 9.77 5.45
CA ALA A 111 -1.81 8.95 4.94
C ALA A 111 -2.22 7.48 4.88
N PHE A 112 -2.87 6.96 5.92
CA PHE A 112 -3.33 5.57 5.93
C PHE A 112 -4.35 5.25 4.81
N LEU A 113 -5.29 6.17 4.52
CA LEU A 113 -6.23 5.97 3.40
C LEU A 113 -5.51 5.94 2.04
N LEU A 114 -4.49 6.77 1.87
CA LEU A 114 -3.67 6.78 0.66
C LEU A 114 -2.88 5.48 0.50
N VAL A 115 -2.34 4.96 1.60
CA VAL A 115 -1.65 3.66 1.65
C VAL A 115 -2.59 2.54 1.22
N LEU A 116 -3.83 2.52 1.70
CA LEU A 116 -4.82 1.52 1.28
C LEU A 116 -5.12 1.59 -0.21
N GLU A 117 -5.15 2.79 -0.78
CA GLU A 117 -5.35 2.99 -2.23
C GLU A 117 -4.12 2.54 -3.02
N ASN A 118 -2.90 2.82 -2.55
CA ASN A 118 -1.67 2.29 -3.15
C ASN A 118 -1.66 0.76 -3.12
N VAL A 119 -2.07 0.14 -2.01
CA VAL A 119 -2.22 -1.32 -1.91
C VAL A 119 -3.25 -1.83 -2.91
N ASN A 120 -4.40 -1.16 -3.03
CA ASN A 120 -5.44 -1.52 -4.00
C ASN A 120 -4.92 -1.51 -5.45
N LYS A 121 -4.14 -0.49 -5.80
CA LYS A 121 -3.48 -0.37 -7.10
C LYS A 121 -2.41 -1.42 -7.32
N ARG A 122 -1.58 -1.73 -6.31
CA ARG A 122 -0.57 -2.81 -6.37
C ARG A 122 -1.20 -4.18 -6.59
N LEU A 123 -2.41 -4.40 -6.09
CA LEU A 123 -3.20 -5.61 -6.34
C LEU A 123 -3.81 -5.68 -7.75
N GLY A 124 -3.62 -4.64 -8.57
CA GLY A 124 -4.10 -4.58 -9.95
C GLY A 124 -5.55 -4.14 -10.11
N ASN A 125 -6.18 -3.65 -9.04
CA ASN A 125 -7.54 -3.13 -9.13
C ASN A 125 -7.50 -1.71 -9.72
N GLN A 126 -8.28 -1.50 -10.79
CA GLN A 126 -8.41 -0.20 -11.44
C GLN A 126 -9.46 0.71 -10.78
N SER A 127 -10.33 0.14 -9.95
CA SER A 127 -11.37 0.90 -9.26
C SER A 127 -10.82 1.55 -8.01
N THR A 128 -11.00 2.86 -7.88
CA THR A 128 -10.64 3.58 -6.65
C THR A 128 -11.48 3.07 -5.48
N LEU A 129 -10.85 2.76 -4.36
CA LEU A 129 -11.53 2.22 -3.19
C LEU A 129 -12.36 3.31 -2.51
N PHE A 130 -11.88 4.55 -2.59
CA PHE A 130 -12.53 5.73 -2.03
C PHE A 130 -12.76 6.80 -3.12
N PRO A 131 -13.89 6.74 -3.86
CA PRO A 131 -14.14 7.66 -4.97
C PRO A 131 -14.20 9.16 -4.59
N GLN A 132 -14.45 9.45 -3.32
CA GLN A 132 -14.52 10.83 -2.81
C GLN A 132 -13.14 11.38 -2.39
N LEU A 133 -12.11 10.55 -2.47
CA LEU A 133 -10.76 10.86 -2.03
C LEU A 133 -9.99 11.49 -3.19
N ASP A 134 -9.65 12.77 -3.07
CA ASP A 134 -8.73 13.42 -4.02
C ASP A 134 -7.29 13.06 -3.62
N GLU A 135 -6.80 11.93 -4.16
CA GLU A 135 -5.50 11.34 -3.83
C GLU A 135 -4.35 12.36 -3.95
N ARG A 136 -4.37 13.17 -5.01
CA ARG A 136 -3.33 14.17 -5.29
C ARG A 136 -3.30 15.26 -4.22
N LYS A 137 -4.47 15.83 -3.90
CA LYS A 137 -4.57 16.85 -2.84
C LYS A 137 -4.18 16.32 -1.47
N MET A 138 -4.54 15.07 -1.14
CA MET A 138 -4.16 14.48 0.14
C MET A 138 -2.66 14.24 0.21
N PHE A 139 -2.07 13.67 -0.85
CA PHE A 139 -0.63 13.45 -0.90
C PHE A 139 0.15 14.76 -0.77
N GLU A 140 -0.25 15.81 -1.48
CA GLU A 140 0.34 17.15 -1.34
C GLU A 140 0.23 17.69 0.09
N THR A 141 -0.92 17.49 0.73
CA THR A 141 -1.15 17.92 2.12
C THR A 141 -0.25 17.15 3.10
N ILE A 142 -0.08 15.84 2.90
CA ILE A 142 0.78 14.98 3.72
C ILE A 142 2.24 15.34 3.51
N MET A 143 2.68 15.47 2.27
CA MET A 143 4.03 15.92 1.89
C MET A 143 4.37 17.25 2.55
N LYS A 144 3.47 18.23 2.45
CA LYS A 144 3.65 19.55 3.07
C LYS A 144 3.79 19.44 4.59
N ARG A 145 2.90 18.69 5.25
CA ARG A 145 2.94 18.49 6.72
C ARG A 145 4.23 17.80 7.16
N LYS A 146 4.67 16.76 6.45
CA LYS A 146 5.92 16.04 6.75
C LYS A 146 7.14 16.94 6.55
N GLN A 147 7.17 17.71 5.47
CA GLN A 147 8.22 18.68 5.21
C GLN A 147 8.29 19.77 6.30
N GLU A 148 7.14 20.27 6.77
CA GLU A 148 7.06 21.22 7.89
C GLU A 148 7.58 20.62 9.21
N ASN A 149 7.37 19.32 9.42
CA ASN A 149 7.88 18.58 10.58
C ASN A 149 9.35 18.15 10.44
N GLY A 150 10.01 18.44 9.31
CA GLY A 150 11.39 18.04 9.04
C GLY A 150 11.56 16.58 8.63
N GLU A 151 10.46 15.86 8.35
CA GLU A 151 10.49 14.51 7.81
C GLU A 151 10.58 14.56 6.29
N VAL A 152 11.63 13.95 5.73
CA VAL A 152 11.80 13.83 4.28
C VAL A 152 11.26 12.46 3.86
N LEU A 153 10.20 12.45 3.05
CA LEU A 153 9.73 11.24 2.37
C LEU A 153 10.82 10.77 1.40
N SER A 154 11.06 9.47 1.36
CA SER A 154 12.01 8.92 0.38
C SER A 154 11.43 9.02 -1.04
N ASP A 155 12.29 9.08 -2.06
CA ASP A 155 11.91 9.16 -3.48
C ASP A 155 10.99 8.00 -3.93
N GLY A 156 10.86 6.93 -3.14
CA GLY A 156 9.94 5.81 -3.36
C GLY A 156 8.51 6.05 -2.86
N ALA A 157 8.21 7.20 -2.26
CA ALA A 157 6.85 7.59 -1.85
C ALA A 157 6.01 8.13 -3.02
N GLU A 158 6.41 7.85 -4.26
CA GLU A 158 5.67 8.26 -5.44
C GLU A 158 4.27 7.66 -5.39
N LEU A 159 3.26 8.54 -5.42
CA LEU A 159 1.89 8.16 -5.66
C LEU A 159 1.89 7.27 -6.91
N LEU A 160 1.34 6.06 -6.82
CA LEU A 160 1.02 5.24 -7.99
C LEU A 160 -0.14 5.89 -8.76
N ALA A 161 -0.02 7.18 -9.08
CA ALA A 161 -0.97 7.95 -9.84
C ALA A 161 -0.65 7.71 -11.32
N ASP A 162 -1.60 7.09 -11.99
CA ASP A 162 -1.78 7.12 -13.44
C ASP A 162 -0.48 6.91 -14.23
N ALA A 163 -0.05 5.65 -14.36
CA ALA A 163 0.35 5.23 -15.69
C ALA A 163 -0.87 5.50 -16.57
N ASP A 164 -0.79 6.53 -17.41
CA ASP A 164 -1.83 6.89 -18.35
C ASP A 164 -2.42 5.61 -18.96
N PRO A 165 -3.75 5.43 -19.00
CA PRO A 165 -4.31 4.36 -19.80
C PRO A 165 -3.72 4.55 -21.20
N PRO A 166 -3.12 3.54 -21.86
CA PRO A 166 -2.63 3.70 -23.21
C PRO A 166 -3.83 4.08 -24.08
N THR A 167 -3.95 5.38 -24.36
CA THR A 167 -4.79 5.92 -25.42
C THR A 167 -4.10 5.61 -26.73
N ASP A 168 -4.03 4.32 -27.06
CA ASP A 168 -3.82 3.84 -28.42
C ASP A 168 -4.87 2.75 -28.64
N GLY A 169 -6.01 3.22 -29.13
CA GLY A 169 -7.04 2.35 -29.64
C GLY A 169 -6.53 1.61 -30.87
N VAL A 170 -6.48 0.28 -30.80
CA VAL A 170 -7.01 -0.59 -31.84
C VAL A 170 -7.55 -1.83 -31.13
N ALA A 171 -8.87 -1.94 -31.05
CA ALA A 171 -9.50 -3.24 -30.92
C ALA A 171 -9.29 -4.00 -32.25
N PRO A 172 -8.74 -5.22 -32.26
CA PRO A 172 -9.01 -6.11 -33.37
C PRO A 172 -10.35 -6.80 -33.06
N SER A 173 -11.43 -6.18 -33.55
CA SER A 173 -12.52 -7.00 -34.06
C SER A 173 -11.92 -7.86 -35.16
N ASP A 174 -11.97 -9.18 -35.03
CA ASP A 174 -11.98 -9.99 -36.25
C ASP A 174 -12.88 -11.20 -36.13
N ALA A 175 -13.80 -11.21 -37.07
CA ALA A 175 -14.81 -12.19 -37.30
C ALA A 175 -14.20 -13.45 -37.91
N ILE A 176 -14.85 -14.56 -37.61
CA ILE A 176 -14.68 -15.85 -38.24
C ILE A 176 -14.90 -15.70 -39.76
N ARG A 177 -13.85 -15.82 -40.58
CA ARG A 177 -13.98 -16.22 -41.99
C ARG A 177 -12.74 -16.96 -42.50
N ALA A 178 -13.00 -18.03 -43.25
CA ALA A 178 -12.11 -19.12 -43.59
C ALA A 178 -11.00 -18.80 -44.64
N SER A 179 -9.89 -19.55 -44.45
CA SER A 179 -8.72 -19.96 -45.28
C SER A 179 -8.71 -19.80 -46.82
N PRO A 180 -7.55 -19.97 -47.55
CA PRO A 180 -6.34 -20.72 -47.17
C PRO A 180 -4.92 -20.19 -47.55
N ALA A 181 -3.94 -20.73 -46.79
CA ALA A 181 -2.57 -21.16 -47.15
C ALA A 181 -1.50 -20.17 -47.68
N LYS A 182 -0.47 -19.89 -46.87
CA LYS A 182 0.89 -20.49 -46.99
C LYS A 182 1.87 -19.94 -45.94
N ASP A 183 2.75 -20.85 -45.50
CA ASP A 183 4.06 -20.65 -44.87
C ASP A 183 4.19 -20.38 -43.35
N ALA A 184 4.62 -21.46 -42.67
CA ALA A 184 5.40 -21.60 -41.43
C ALA A 184 4.81 -21.12 -40.08
N PRO A 185 4.87 -21.96 -39.01
CA PRO A 185 4.48 -21.56 -37.66
C PRO A 185 5.58 -20.68 -37.06
N THR A 186 5.37 -19.37 -37.05
CA THR A 186 6.10 -18.49 -36.13
C THR A 186 5.66 -18.84 -34.71
N ARG A 187 6.58 -19.39 -33.93
CA ARG A 187 6.38 -19.57 -32.49
C ARG A 187 5.92 -18.24 -31.89
N PRO A 188 4.94 -18.22 -30.98
CA PRO A 188 4.57 -16.98 -30.30
C PRO A 188 5.83 -16.40 -29.67
N LYS A 189 6.21 -15.18 -30.08
CA LYS A 189 7.38 -14.48 -29.55
C LYS A 189 7.32 -14.51 -28.04
N SER A 190 8.37 -15.01 -27.40
CA SER A 190 8.48 -15.06 -25.95
C SER A 190 8.33 -13.65 -25.39
N THR A 191 7.70 -13.48 -24.23
CA THR A 191 7.66 -12.19 -23.50
C THR A 191 9.06 -11.57 -23.37
N TRP A 192 10.10 -12.41 -23.26
CA TRP A 192 11.49 -11.97 -23.25
C TRP A 192 12.02 -11.47 -24.60
N GLU A 193 11.50 -11.98 -25.72
CA GLU A 193 11.80 -11.44 -27.05
C GLU A 193 11.14 -10.08 -27.27
N ALA A 194 9.89 -9.92 -26.83
CA ALA A 194 9.20 -8.63 -26.89
C ALA A 194 9.93 -7.56 -26.05
N ILE A 195 10.43 -7.91 -24.86
CA ILE A 195 11.22 -6.99 -24.02
C ILE A 195 12.55 -6.63 -24.70
N ARG A 196 13.24 -7.60 -25.33
CA ARG A 196 14.50 -7.33 -26.04
C ARG A 196 14.31 -6.44 -27.26
N GLU A 197 13.23 -6.64 -28.01
CA GLU A 197 12.90 -5.82 -29.19
C GLU A 197 12.51 -4.38 -28.76
N ALA A 198 11.73 -4.23 -27.69
CA ALA A 198 11.39 -2.92 -27.11
C ALA A 198 12.62 -2.17 -26.57
N ASN A 199 13.54 -2.86 -25.88
CA ASN A 199 14.78 -2.26 -25.41
C ASN A 199 15.72 -1.87 -26.56
N ALA A 200 15.81 -2.67 -27.63
CA ALA A 200 16.60 -2.34 -28.81
C ALA A 200 16.07 -1.12 -29.55
N GLN A 201 14.74 -0.95 -29.63
CA GLN A 201 14.11 0.24 -30.22
C GLN A 201 14.31 1.50 -29.36
N ASN A 202 14.40 1.37 -28.04
CA ASN A 202 14.62 2.50 -27.14
C ASN A 202 16.11 2.84 -26.90
N ALA A 203 17.06 2.02 -27.36
CA ALA A 203 18.50 2.27 -27.20
C ALA A 203 19.01 3.55 -27.88
N GLY A 204 18.24 4.14 -28.82
CA GLY A 204 18.56 5.41 -29.47
C GLY A 204 17.87 6.64 -28.88
N LYS A 205 16.94 6.48 -27.92
CA LYS A 205 16.28 7.60 -27.23
C LYS A 205 17.04 7.84 -25.93
N HIS A 206 17.44 9.08 -25.67
CA HIS A 206 18.14 9.45 -24.44
C HIS A 206 17.38 8.92 -23.22
N SER A 207 17.98 7.96 -22.52
CA SER A 207 17.38 7.35 -21.33
C SER A 207 17.14 8.44 -20.29
N SER A 208 16.01 8.41 -19.59
CA SER A 208 15.74 9.38 -18.51
C SER A 208 16.84 9.35 -17.43
N TRP A 209 17.54 8.23 -17.31
CA TRP A 209 18.74 8.07 -16.48
C TRP A 209 19.95 8.87 -16.96
N ASP A 210 20.13 9.02 -18.27
CA ASP A 210 21.19 9.86 -18.84
C ASP A 210 20.88 11.35 -18.68
N GLU A 211 19.60 11.75 -18.78
CA GLU A 211 19.19 13.12 -18.47
C GLU A 211 19.45 13.48 -17.00
N LEU A 212 19.14 12.55 -16.08
CA LEU A 212 19.42 12.73 -14.65
C LEU A 212 20.92 12.86 -14.39
N ARG A 213 21.75 12.02 -15.03
CA ARG A 213 23.21 12.08 -14.91
C ARG A 213 23.77 13.39 -15.48
N GLN A 214 23.32 13.80 -16.67
CA GLN A 214 23.68 15.08 -17.26
C GLN A 214 23.27 16.26 -16.37
N ARG A 215 22.10 16.20 -15.74
CA ARG A 215 21.63 17.26 -14.84
C ARG A 215 22.50 17.35 -13.57
N HIS A 216 22.92 16.20 -13.04
CA HIS A 216 23.88 16.12 -11.94
C HIS A 216 25.27 16.65 -12.33
N GLU A 217 25.76 16.31 -13.52
CA GLU A 217 27.04 16.80 -14.04
C GLU A 217 27.00 18.31 -14.28
N ARG A 218 25.94 18.85 -14.88
CA ARG A 218 25.76 20.30 -15.07
C ARG A 218 25.70 21.06 -13.76
N ARG A 219 25.04 20.50 -12.73
CA ARG A 219 25.03 21.08 -11.37
C ARG A 219 26.42 21.10 -10.76
N ARG A 220 27.18 20.00 -10.83
CA ARG A 220 28.56 19.95 -10.32
C ARG A 220 29.49 20.94 -11.03
N VAL A 221 29.39 21.06 -12.35
CA VAL A 221 30.22 21.99 -13.12
C VAL A 221 29.87 23.45 -12.81
N SER A 222 28.60 23.77 -12.55
CA SER A 222 28.18 25.13 -12.19
C SER A 222 28.64 25.55 -10.78
N ASP A 223 28.75 24.61 -9.85
CA ASP A 223 29.17 24.87 -8.46
C ASP A 223 30.70 24.98 -8.30
N SER A 224 31.46 24.33 -9.20
CA SER A 224 32.93 24.33 -9.18
C SER A 224 33.61 25.67 -9.53
N GLY A 225 32.82 26.73 -9.79
CA GLY A 225 33.33 28.05 -10.17
C GLY A 225 33.61 29.02 -9.02
N ARG A 226 33.28 28.71 -7.75
CA ARG A 226 33.34 29.74 -6.68
C ARG A 226 33.81 29.32 -5.29
N GLU A 227 34.21 28.08 -5.06
CA GLU A 227 34.83 27.68 -3.78
C GLU A 227 36.17 26.99 -4.02
N SER A 228 37.19 27.44 -3.30
CA SER A 228 38.44 26.70 -3.09
C SER A 228 38.08 25.37 -2.44
N ILE A 229 37.90 24.33 -3.24
CA ILE A 229 37.64 22.97 -2.80
C ILE A 229 38.89 22.50 -2.04
N GLU A 230 38.89 22.66 -0.71
CA GLU A 230 39.63 21.76 0.15
C GLU A 230 39.04 20.37 -0.07
N ASP A 231 39.85 19.49 -0.64
CA ASP A 231 39.46 18.13 -1.00
C ASP A 231 38.86 17.45 0.25
N PRO A 232 37.60 16.98 0.23
CA PRO A 232 36.97 16.32 1.38
C PRO A 232 37.78 15.10 1.87
N ARG A 233 38.64 14.52 1.02
CA ARG A 233 39.63 13.53 1.44
C ARG A 233 40.71 14.10 2.36
N ALA A 234 41.22 15.30 2.08
CA ALA A 234 42.23 15.95 2.91
C ALA A 234 41.68 16.31 4.29
N GLN A 235 40.41 16.70 4.38
CA GLN A 235 39.75 16.97 5.66
C GLN A 235 39.55 15.69 6.49
N ALA A 236 39.08 14.60 5.86
CA ALA A 236 38.93 13.31 6.54
C ALA A 236 40.29 12.74 7.02
N GLN A 237 41.36 12.93 6.24
CA GLN A 237 42.71 12.50 6.62
C GLN A 237 43.20 13.25 7.87
N LYS A 238 42.95 14.57 7.93
CA LYS A 238 43.34 15.43 9.05
C LYS A 238 42.61 15.06 10.35
N GLU A 239 41.34 14.71 10.25
CA GLU A 239 40.55 14.24 11.41
C GLU A 239 41.06 12.90 11.94
N PHE A 240 41.42 11.98 11.04
CA PHE A 240 41.96 10.68 11.42
C PHE A 240 43.34 10.80 12.12
N ASP A 241 44.21 11.67 11.60
CA ASP A 241 45.51 11.94 12.21
C ASP A 241 45.37 12.59 13.59
N ALA A 242 44.40 13.50 13.76
CA ALA A 242 44.11 14.14 15.04
C ALA A 242 43.66 13.14 16.12
N ILE A 243 42.85 12.14 15.74
CA ILE A 243 42.40 11.08 16.65
C ILE A 243 43.57 10.18 17.07
N LEU A 244 44.44 9.78 16.14
CA LEU A 244 45.62 8.96 16.45
C LEU A 244 46.63 9.69 17.34
N GLU A 245 46.79 11.00 17.17
CA GLU A 245 47.68 11.79 18.01
C GLU A 245 47.11 11.94 19.43
N ALA A 246 45.79 12.11 19.57
CA ALA A 246 45.12 12.11 20.86
C ALA A 246 45.30 10.78 21.61
N GLU A 247 45.20 9.65 20.91
CA GLU A 247 45.40 8.32 21.49
C GLU A 247 46.87 8.11 21.95
N ARG A 248 47.86 8.53 21.14
CA ARG A 248 49.28 8.47 21.53
C ARG A 248 49.61 9.35 22.73
N LYS A 249 48.95 10.51 22.84
CA LYS A 249 49.14 11.43 23.96
C LYS A 249 48.52 10.87 25.25
N ALA A 250 47.37 10.21 25.16
CA ALA A 250 46.73 9.54 26.29
C ALA A 250 47.53 8.32 26.79
N ALA A 251 48.25 7.60 25.91
CA ALA A 251 49.07 6.45 26.30
C ALA A 251 50.43 6.81 26.95
N ARG A 252 50.82 8.10 26.92
CA ARG A 252 52.12 8.59 27.46
C ARG A 252 52.00 9.47 28.71
N GLY A 253 50.77 9.78 29.15
CA GLY A 253 50.48 10.51 30.39
C GLY A 253 49.92 9.57 31.44
#